data_AF-A0A6L6INL3-F1
#
_entry.id   AF-A0A6L6INL3-F1
#
_cell.length_a   1.000
_cell.length_b   1.000
_cell.length_c   1.000
_cell.angle_alpha   90.00
_cell.angle_beta   90.00
_cell.angle_gamma   90.00
#
_symmetry.space_group_name_H-M   'P 1'
#
loop_
_entity.id
_entity.type
_entity.pdbx_description
1 polymer ?
#
loop_
_entity_poly.entity_id
_entity_poly.type
_entity_poly.pdbx_seq_one_letter_code
_entity_poly.pdbx_strand_id
1 'polypeptide(L)' 'MQTKIDKGLKGAGKAPMFNVRISPELREQLDAAAKSDGVSLGNWLKELARNELRRRGVDPKR' A
#
# COMPACT_ATOMS: atom_id res chain seq x y z
N MET A 1 -3.04 19.02 34.98
CA MET A 1 -3.13 19.89 33.78
C MET A 1 -3.28 18.97 32.57
N GLN A 2 -4.51 18.77 32.08
CA GLN A 2 -4.77 17.90 30.93
C GLN A 2 -4.93 18.79 29.70
N THR A 3 -3.92 18.79 28.82
CA THR A 3 -3.97 19.58 27.58
C THR A 3 -4.95 18.93 26.62
N LYS A 4 -6.07 19.62 26.42
CA LYS A 4 -7.01 19.41 25.32
C LYS A 4 -6.24 19.64 24.02
N ILE A 5 -6.24 18.65 23.13
CA ILE A 5 -5.77 18.85 21.77
C ILE A 5 -6.98 19.15 20.91
N ASP A 6 -7.12 20.43 20.62
CA ASP A 6 -8.12 21.01 19.76
C ASP A 6 -7.85 20.69 18.28
N LYS A 7 -8.93 20.25 17.62
CA LYS A 7 -9.30 20.53 16.22
C LYS A 7 -8.23 20.33 15.13
N GLY A 8 -8.22 19.12 14.55
CA GLY A 8 -7.64 18.84 13.23
C GLY A 8 -8.69 18.35 12.23
N LEU A 9 -9.15 19.22 11.33
CA LEU A 9 -9.86 18.85 10.10
C LEU A 9 -8.97 17.96 9.22
N LYS A 10 -9.08 16.62 9.21
CA LYS A 10 -8.48 15.77 8.15
C LYS A 10 -9.28 14.48 7.94
N GLY A 11 -10.15 14.47 6.92
CA GLY A 11 -10.77 13.27 6.36
C GLY A 11 -9.76 12.36 5.65
N ALA A 12 -8.79 11.83 6.40
CA ALA A 12 -7.77 10.91 5.90
C ALA A 12 -7.49 9.87 6.99
N GLY A 13 -8.50 9.03 7.26
CA GLY A 13 -8.30 7.82 8.04
C GLY A 13 -7.14 7.05 7.42
N LYS A 14 -6.03 6.91 8.16
CA LYS A 14 -4.91 6.06 7.75
C LYS A 14 -5.51 4.71 7.39
N ALA A 15 -5.40 4.30 6.12
CA ALA A 15 -5.87 2.99 5.68
C ALA A 15 -5.29 1.92 6.62
N PRO A 16 -6.07 0.89 6.99
CA PRO A 16 -5.59 -0.15 7.90
C PRO A 16 -4.31 -0.78 7.34
N MET A 17 -3.32 -0.97 8.21
CA MET A 17 -2.04 -1.57 7.83
C MET A 17 -2.29 -3.05 7.44
N PHE A 18 -1.91 -3.41 6.22
CA PHE A 18 -1.99 -4.78 5.74
C PHE A 18 -0.68 -5.50 6.01
N ASN A 19 -0.66 -6.37 7.02
CA ASN A 19 0.50 -7.16 7.37
C ASN A 19 0.46 -8.50 6.62
N VAL A 20 1.41 -8.73 5.71
CA VAL A 20 1.56 -10.00 4.98
C VAL A 20 2.82 -10.70 5.47
N ARG A 21 2.70 -12.00 5.76
CA ARG A 21 3.86 -12.86 5.95
C ARG A 21 4.24 -13.45 4.60
N ILE A 22 5.43 -13.11 4.13
CA ILE A 22 6.06 -13.69 2.93
C ILE A 22 7.46 -14.18 3.30
N SER A 23 7.93 -15.23 2.63
CA SER A 23 9.31 -15.70 2.77
C SER A 23 10.31 -14.60 2.37
N PRO A 24 11.49 -14.55 3.01
CA PRO A 24 12.50 -13.53 2.71
C PRO A 24 12.93 -13.55 1.24
N GLU A 25 13.07 -14.74 0.64
CA GLU A 25 13.45 -14.90 -0.77
C GLU A 25 12.44 -14.24 -1.72
N LEU A 26 11.14 -14.43 -1.45
CA LEU A 26 10.09 -13.80 -2.25
C LEU A 26 10.09 -12.28 -2.05
N ARG A 27 10.35 -11.80 -0.83
CA ARG A 27 10.45 -10.37 -0.56
C ARG A 27 11.58 -9.73 -1.35
N GLU A 28 12.73 -10.38 -1.45
CA GLU A 28 13.87 -9.89 -2.24
C GLU A 28 13.55 -9.82 -3.74
N GLN A 29 12.86 -10.82 -4.28
CA GLN A 29 12.40 -10.80 -5.68
C GLN A 29 11.44 -9.64 -5.93
N LEU A 30 10.50 -9.39 -5.01
CA LEU A 30 9.55 -8.29 -5.12
C LEU A 30 10.23 -6.92 -4.99
N ASP A 31 11.22 -6.79 -4.10
CA ASP A 31 12.00 -5.56 -3.93
C ASP A 31 12.83 -5.24 -5.17
N ALA A 32 13.48 -6.26 -5.76
CA ALA A 32 14.23 -6.12 -7.00
C ALA A 32 13.32 -5.66 -8.17
N ALA A 33 12.13 -6.25 -8.30
CA ALA A 33 11.15 -5.86 -9.31
C ALA A 33 10.65 -4.42 -9.09
N ALA A 34 10.31 -4.06 -7.85
CA ALA A 34 9.89 -2.70 -7.50
C ALA A 34 10.99 -1.66 -7.77
N LYS A 35 12.24 -2.00 -7.46
CA LYS A 35 13.41 -1.14 -7.71
C LYS A 35 13.67 -0.98 -9.20
N SER A 36 13.49 -2.04 -9.99
CA SER A 36 13.59 -1.97 -11.46
C SER A 36 12.55 -1.01 -12.05
N ASP A 37 11.37 -0.93 -11.44
CA ASP A 37 10.28 -0.04 -11.83
C ASP A 37 10.42 1.37 -11.20
N GLY A 38 11.45 1.60 -10.39
CA GLY A 38 11.73 2.90 -9.76
C GLY A 38 10.77 3.28 -8.64
N VAL A 39 9.97 2.35 -8.11
CA VAL A 39 8.96 2.61 -7.08
C VAL A 39 9.23 1.82 -5.79
N SER A 40 8.68 2.29 -4.67
CA SER A 40 8.73 1.51 -3.43
C SER A 40 7.89 0.24 -3.51
N LEU A 41 8.31 -0.84 -2.86
CA LEU A 41 7.60 -2.12 -2.80
C LEU A 41 6.10 -1.99 -2.52
N GLY A 42 5.72 -1.12 -1.58
CA GLY A 42 4.32 -0.88 -1.24
C GLY A 42 3.51 -0.21 -2.35
N ASN A 43 4.13 0.68 -3.14
CA ASN A 43 3.45 1.29 -4.30
C ASN A 43 3.37 0.30 -5.46
N TRP A 44 4.43 -0.46 -5.67
CA TRP A 44 4.48 -1.53 -6.67
C TRP A 44 3.38 -2.58 -6.45
N LEU A 45 3.21 -3.04 -5.20
CA LEU A 45 2.13 -3.97 -4.85
C LEU A 45 0.73 -3.38 -5.04
N LYS A 46 0.55 -2.07 -4.81
CA LYS A 46 -0.74 -1.40 -5.09
C LYS A 46 -1.06 -1.42 -6.57
N GLU A 47 -0.08 -1.08 -7.42
CA GLU A 47 -0.26 -1.11 -8.88
C GLU A 47 -0.53 -2.52 -9.37
N LEU A 48 0.20 -3.52 -8.86
CA LEU A 48 -0.03 -4.93 -9.17
C LEU A 48 -1.46 -5.36 -8.80
N ALA A 49 -1.93 -5.01 -7.61
CA ALA A 49 -3.28 -5.31 -7.16
C ALA A 49 -4.35 -4.60 -8.01
N ARG A 50 -4.14 -3.33 -8.37
CA ARG A 50 -5.06 -2.58 -9.24
C ARG A 50 -5.14 -3.18 -10.64
N ASN A 51 -3.98 -3.56 -11.20
CA ASN A 51 -3.93 -4.21 -12.50
C ASN A 51 -4.66 -5.56 -12.46
N GLU A 52 -4.46 -6.35 -11.41
CA GLU A 52 -5.14 -7.63 -11.24
C GLU A 52 -6.67 -7.46 -11.07
N LEU A 53 -7.12 -6.45 -10.32
CA LEU A 53 -8.56 -6.11 -10.24
C LEU A 53 -9.11 -5.77 -11.63
N ARG A 54 -8.41 -4.94 -12.39
CA ARG A 54 -8.81 -4.55 -13.75
C ARG A 54 -8.83 -5.75 -14.70
N ARG A 55 -7.89 -6.70 -14.58
CA ARG A 55 -7.90 -7.98 -15.33
C ARG A 55 -9.12 -8.83 -15.01
N ARG A 56 -9.63 -8.76 -13.78
CA ARG A 56 -10.86 -9.43 -13.33
C ARG A 56 -12.13 -8.64 -13.62
N GLY A 57 -12.03 -7.51 -14.33
CA GLY A 57 -13.16 -6.63 -14.66
C GLY A 57 -13.65 -5.78 -13.49
N VAL A 58 -12.89 -5.69 -12.40
CA VAL A 58 -13.21 -4.85 -11.25
C VAL A 58 -12.50 -3.51 -11.40
N ASP A 59 -13.25 -2.41 -11.38
CA ASP A 59 -12.69 -1.06 -11.38
C ASP A 59 -12.03 -0.77 -10.01
N PRO A 60 -10.71 -0.54 -9.96
CA PRO A 60 -10.01 -0.30 -8.71
C PRO A 60 -10.39 1.08 -8.15
N LYS A 61 -11.08 1.08 -7.01
CA LYS A 61 -11.42 2.33 -6.30
C LYS A 61 -10.18 2.96 -5.67
N ARG A 62 -10.25 4.29 -5.54
CA ARG A 62 -9.17 5.14 -5.04
C ARG A 62 -8.85 4.92 -3.57
#